data_AF-A0A962XY43-F1
#
_entry.id   AF-A0A962XY43-F1
#
_cell.length_a   1.000
_cell.length_b   1.000
_cell.length_c   1.000
_cell.angle_alpha   90.00
_cell.angle_beta   90.00
_cell.angle_gamma   90.00
#
_symmetry.space_group_name_H-M   'P 1'
#
loop_
_entity.id
_entity.type
_entity.pdbx_description
1 polymer ?
#
loop_
_entity_poly.entity_id
_entity_poly.type
_entity_poly.pdbx_seq_one_letter_code
_entity_poly.pdbx_strand_id
1 'polypeptide(L)'
;MVSRETHGLRKLLSGTQYPWDTILDLDTRLQQDSIYAMLGHFHQHVKSCSVTPHYQTLIIGAMLALLPLASAQAQSSNPFLNPWARCEPDELARDIVPMPNASSPDTLPLQADADRIESSSAQSVLEGNVSLSMGTQRLRADQIILERPSNRARIEKGFTYGDPNQAIRGQKAEVDLNTETGWFKEADYYLPHRNAQGHADEVKVDRRQQLSQLEDATYSTCPRGHEFWELRARDMQLNEATGRGSAAHISIAFKDTPLLYFPYLSFPITDERQSGFLFPLQGYGSETGFELQIPYYWNIAPNRDMTITPRLMTARGLLLGLEYRYLYPNHQGQIGAEYIPHDRRYENDRGSFKISDRAAPLPNFYTDLHYEYVSDDDYLQDLSNNLEFLSVNYLERHLDARYDGNGWQALARVQGYQILNPALFAITGEPYQRLPQLLFNGAWPTSAGGFDYRLYGEFVHFEQSDVVTGTRLDLWPTVGWTLQESWGYLKPEAGFRHTRYQLNNNAPNIPDTPSRDIPVLSLDSGLLFDRSLQASWLGVTSGTQTLEPRLFYLYVPYRNQNGIPLFDSSRMDRDYDWLFRKNRFTGADRMGDANQLTAALTTRVIDGP
;
A
#
# COMPACT_ATOMS: atom_id res chain seq x y z
N MET A 1 -12.31 -55.10 10.99
CA MET A 1 -12.88 -55.17 12.35
C MET A 1 -11.75 -55.52 13.32
N VAL A 2 -11.75 -54.97 14.55
CA VAL A 2 -10.87 -55.36 15.70
C VAL A 2 -9.35 -55.23 15.42
N SER A 3 -8.74 -54.05 15.70
CA SER A 3 -7.94 -53.68 16.90
C SER A 3 -6.52 -54.31 16.93
N ARG A 4 -5.41 -53.60 17.20
CA ARG A 4 -5.01 -52.82 18.42
C ARG A 4 -4.91 -53.71 19.67
N GLU A 5 -3.85 -53.68 20.50
CA GLU A 5 -2.55 -52.92 20.47
C GLU A 5 -1.32 -53.89 20.48
N THR A 6 -0.08 -53.69 21.00
CA THR A 6 0.53 -52.84 22.06
C THR A 6 1.97 -52.35 21.67
N HIS A 7 2.93 -52.34 22.61
CA HIS A 7 4.38 -52.03 22.47
C HIS A 7 5.22 -53.01 23.31
N GLY A 8 6.54 -53.16 23.06
CA GLY A 8 7.42 -53.84 24.04
C GLY A 8 8.89 -54.20 23.67
N LEU A 9 9.80 -53.22 23.75
CA LEU A 9 11.21 -53.30 24.24
C LEU A 9 12.15 -54.53 24.01
N ARG A 10 13.28 -54.24 23.33
CA ARG A 10 14.68 -54.73 23.49
C ARG A 10 15.01 -55.86 24.50
N LYS A 11 15.85 -56.82 24.06
CA LYS A 11 16.99 -57.40 24.83
C LYS A 11 18.12 -57.94 23.90
N LEU A 12 19.38 -57.63 24.26
CA LEU A 12 20.55 -58.53 24.55
C LEU A 12 20.87 -59.73 23.63
N LEU A 13 22.11 -60.22 23.40
CA LEU A 13 23.53 -59.96 23.76
C LEU A 13 24.42 -60.59 22.62
N SER A 14 25.75 -60.53 22.49
CA SER A 14 26.94 -60.34 23.37
C SER A 14 28.02 -59.49 22.65
N GLY A 15 29.17 -59.03 23.19
CA GLY A 15 30.00 -59.45 24.35
C GLY A 15 31.10 -60.43 23.89
N THR A 16 32.40 -60.33 24.25
CA THR A 16 33.21 -59.42 25.12
C THR A 16 34.65 -59.30 24.55
N GLN A 17 35.57 -58.40 24.91
CA GLN A 17 36.36 -58.27 26.18
C GLN A 17 37.23 -56.97 26.19
N TYR A 18 37.91 -56.66 27.32
CA TYR A 18 38.74 -55.46 27.66
C TYR A 18 40.19 -55.90 28.04
N PRO A 19 41.18 -55.04 28.45
CA PRO A 19 41.40 -53.57 28.32
C PRO A 19 42.88 -53.11 27.96
N TRP A 20 43.10 -51.78 27.90
CA TRP A 20 44.35 -50.97 28.09
C TRP A 20 45.22 -50.47 26.90
N ASP A 21 45.89 -49.32 27.17
CA ASP A 21 47.01 -48.61 26.50
C ASP A 21 46.83 -47.79 25.18
N THR A 22 46.04 -46.72 25.32
CA THR A 22 46.34 -45.26 25.10
C THR A 22 47.44 -44.72 24.13
N ILE A 23 47.12 -43.54 23.54
CA ILE A 23 47.97 -42.47 22.91
C ILE A 23 48.28 -42.57 21.39
N LEU A 24 47.54 -41.77 20.60
CA LEU A 24 47.93 -40.93 19.44
C LEU A 24 46.62 -40.44 18.73
N ASP A 25 45.88 -39.45 19.26
CA ASP A 25 46.13 -37.99 19.28
C ASP A 25 45.80 -37.31 17.91
N LEU A 26 44.53 -36.96 17.61
CA LEU A 26 43.73 -35.76 18.00
C LEU A 26 43.91 -34.48 17.14
N ASP A 27 45.00 -34.33 16.38
CA ASP A 27 45.36 -33.04 15.72
C ASP A 27 44.59 -32.69 14.42
N THR A 28 43.33 -33.12 14.28
CA THR A 28 42.52 -32.87 13.05
C THR A 28 41.16 -32.23 13.25
N ARG A 29 40.65 -32.11 14.49
CA ARG A 29 39.35 -31.46 14.76
C ARG A 29 39.45 -29.97 15.09
N LEU A 30 40.44 -29.58 15.90
CA LEU A 30 40.70 -28.16 16.22
C LEU A 30 41.02 -27.32 14.97
N GLN A 31 41.47 -27.95 13.89
CA GLN A 31 41.78 -27.29 12.63
C GLN A 31 40.54 -26.95 11.78
N GLN A 32 39.37 -27.53 12.07
CA GLN A 32 38.12 -27.17 11.40
C GLN A 32 37.47 -25.96 12.08
N ASP A 33 37.07 -26.10 13.34
CA ASP A 33 36.20 -25.15 14.06
C ASP A 33 36.72 -23.70 14.01
N SER A 34 38.04 -23.49 14.11
CA SER A 34 38.68 -22.18 13.98
C SER A 34 38.29 -21.42 12.72
N ILE A 35 38.21 -22.08 11.55
CA ILE A 35 38.09 -21.38 10.26
C ILE A 35 36.62 -21.24 9.82
N TYR A 36 35.69 -22.08 10.34
CA TYR A 36 34.24 -21.89 10.14
C TYR A 36 33.73 -20.57 10.72
N ALA A 37 34.32 -20.08 11.82
CA ALA A 37 33.86 -18.88 12.53
C ALA A 37 33.89 -17.60 11.67
N MET A 38 34.70 -17.57 10.60
CA MET A 38 34.93 -16.40 9.75
C MET A 38 33.76 -16.08 8.78
N LEU A 39 32.90 -17.05 8.43
CA LEU A 39 31.94 -16.94 7.31
C LEU A 39 30.48 -17.33 7.67
N GLY A 40 30.06 -17.16 8.93
CA GLY A 40 28.79 -17.70 9.42
C GLY A 40 27.69 -16.69 9.79
N HIS A 41 27.60 -15.52 9.14
CA HIS A 41 26.78 -14.38 9.64
C HIS A 41 25.57 -13.97 8.77
N PHE A 42 24.44 -13.71 9.43
CA PHE A 42 23.27 -12.90 8.99
C PHE A 42 22.18 -13.57 8.12
N HIS A 43 20.94 -13.17 8.39
CA HIS A 43 19.62 -13.70 7.97
C HIS A 43 18.55 -12.63 8.34
N GLN A 44 17.30 -12.53 7.84
CA GLN A 44 16.44 -13.45 7.07
C GLN A 44 15.55 -12.71 6.02
N HIS A 45 14.57 -13.46 5.48
CA HIS A 45 13.43 -13.17 4.59
C HIS A 45 12.56 -11.91 4.93
N VAL A 46 11.74 -11.29 4.05
CA VAL A 46 10.77 -11.84 3.04
C VAL A 46 10.45 -10.87 1.86
N LYS A 47 10.31 -11.44 0.65
CA LYS A 47 9.58 -10.98 -0.59
C LYS A 47 9.06 -9.53 -0.74
N SER A 48 9.40 -8.90 -1.87
CA SER A 48 8.69 -7.76 -2.48
C SER A 48 7.63 -8.18 -3.53
N CYS A 49 6.66 -7.30 -3.81
CA CYS A 49 5.63 -7.50 -4.84
C CYS A 49 5.95 -6.78 -6.15
N SER A 50 5.50 -7.32 -7.29
CA SER A 50 5.69 -6.71 -8.61
C SER A 50 4.50 -5.81 -9.01
N VAL A 51 4.80 -4.66 -9.62
CA VAL A 51 3.79 -3.74 -10.18
C VAL A 51 4.08 -3.57 -11.68
N THR A 52 3.09 -3.84 -12.52
CA THR A 52 3.17 -3.74 -13.98
C THR A 52 2.55 -2.43 -14.48
N PRO A 53 3.30 -1.57 -15.20
CA PRO A 53 2.72 -0.44 -15.93
C PRO A 53 2.33 -0.85 -17.36
N HIS A 54 1.08 -0.62 -17.75
CA HIS A 54 0.65 -0.72 -19.14
C HIS A 54 1.17 0.49 -19.95
N TYR A 55 1.69 0.24 -21.16
CA TYR A 55 1.94 1.30 -22.14
C TYR A 55 0.75 1.50 -23.06
N GLN A 56 0.40 2.77 -23.28
CA GLN A 56 -0.59 3.17 -24.29
C GLN A 56 0.01 3.09 -25.70
N THR A 57 -0.84 2.91 -26.71
CA THR A 57 -0.48 3.23 -28.10
C THR A 57 -1.69 3.82 -28.81
N LEU A 58 -1.57 5.08 -29.25
CA LEU A 58 -2.53 5.69 -30.17
C LEU A 58 -1.73 6.53 -31.17
N ILE A 59 -1.93 6.24 -32.46
CA ILE A 59 -1.10 6.76 -33.55
C ILE A 59 -1.82 7.92 -34.23
N ILE A 60 -1.15 9.07 -34.33
CA ILE A 60 -1.42 10.09 -35.35
C ILE A 60 -0.08 10.38 -36.03
N GLY A 61 -0.07 10.40 -37.37
CA GLY A 61 1.15 10.48 -38.19
C GLY A 61 1.16 11.65 -39.18
N ALA A 62 1.69 11.39 -40.38
CA ALA A 62 1.90 12.34 -41.48
C ALA A 62 3.02 13.38 -41.27
N MET A 63 4.26 12.93 -41.49
CA MET A 63 5.40 13.81 -41.79
C MET A 63 5.26 14.39 -43.21
N LEU A 64 5.82 15.58 -43.47
CA LEU A 64 5.92 16.10 -44.83
C LEU A 64 6.88 15.23 -45.68
N ALA A 65 6.59 15.14 -46.98
CA ALA A 65 7.53 14.62 -47.98
C ALA A 65 8.30 15.77 -48.66
N LEU A 66 9.44 15.40 -49.27
CA LEU A 66 10.33 16.14 -50.21
C LEU A 66 11.69 16.60 -49.65
N LEU A 67 12.74 15.79 -49.88
CA LEU A 67 13.80 16.04 -50.89
C LEU A 67 14.82 14.87 -50.88
N PRO A 68 15.61 14.63 -51.96
CA PRO A 68 16.28 13.35 -52.17
C PRO A 68 17.78 13.31 -51.80
N LEU A 69 18.17 12.19 -51.18
CA LEU A 69 19.37 11.38 -51.45
C LEU A 69 20.63 12.12 -51.96
N ALA A 70 21.44 12.63 -51.04
CA ALA A 70 22.89 12.69 -51.21
C ALA A 70 23.52 11.50 -50.47
N SER A 71 24.23 10.62 -51.19
CA SER A 71 24.73 9.35 -50.64
C SER A 71 26.03 9.52 -49.85
N ALA A 72 25.92 9.84 -48.56
CA ALA A 72 27.00 9.67 -47.60
C ALA A 72 26.91 8.28 -46.96
N GLN A 73 27.92 7.43 -47.14
CA GLN A 73 28.04 6.17 -46.40
C GLN A 73 28.55 6.45 -44.98
N ALA A 74 27.66 6.95 -44.11
CA ALA A 74 27.89 6.88 -42.67
C ALA A 74 27.87 5.41 -42.24
N GLN A 75 28.95 4.93 -41.62
CA GLN A 75 28.94 3.63 -40.95
C GLN A 75 27.89 3.68 -39.83
N SER A 76 26.99 2.70 -39.79
CA SER A 76 25.96 2.60 -38.76
C SER A 76 26.58 2.22 -37.41
N SER A 77 27.02 3.22 -36.64
CA SER A 77 27.33 3.07 -35.22
C SER A 77 26.09 2.51 -34.51
N ASN A 78 26.24 1.32 -33.91
CA ASN A 78 25.13 0.43 -33.59
C ASN A 78 24.18 1.03 -32.52
N PRO A 79 22.91 1.35 -32.83
CA PRO A 79 22.01 2.08 -31.92
C PRO A 79 21.37 1.20 -30.82
N PHE A 80 21.91 0.01 -30.55
CA PHE A 80 21.44 -0.86 -29.45
C PHE A 80 21.98 -0.45 -28.06
N LEU A 81 22.67 0.70 -27.95
CA LEU A 81 22.89 1.36 -26.66
C LEU A 81 21.58 2.07 -26.24
N ASN A 82 20.80 1.33 -25.46
CA ASN A 82 19.53 1.75 -24.87
C ASN A 82 19.66 3.11 -24.14
N PRO A 83 18.83 4.14 -24.44
CA PRO A 83 18.77 5.38 -23.65
C PRO A 83 18.35 5.16 -22.19
N TRP A 84 17.71 4.02 -21.91
CA TRP A 84 17.43 3.51 -20.57
C TRP A 84 18.52 2.53 -20.11
N ALA A 85 19.78 2.82 -20.45
CA ALA A 85 20.93 2.22 -19.80
C ALA A 85 20.78 2.51 -18.29
N ARG A 86 20.52 1.44 -17.54
CA ARG A 86 20.28 1.51 -16.10
C ARG A 86 21.51 2.09 -15.42
N CYS A 87 21.33 2.74 -14.27
CA CYS A 87 22.42 3.16 -13.40
C CYS A 87 23.51 2.08 -13.38
N GLU A 88 24.76 2.45 -13.62
CA GLU A 88 25.85 1.48 -13.64
C GLU A 88 25.85 0.72 -12.30
N PRO A 89 25.81 -0.63 -12.32
CA PRO A 89 25.75 -1.39 -11.09
C PRO A 89 27.01 -1.13 -10.28
N ASP A 90 26.86 -0.95 -8.96
CA ASP A 90 28.01 -0.73 -8.06
C ASP A 90 29.07 -1.82 -8.31
N GLU A 91 30.34 -1.44 -8.30
CA GLU A 91 31.41 -2.37 -8.67
C GLU A 91 31.52 -3.58 -7.73
N LEU A 92 30.98 -3.52 -6.51
CA LEU A 92 30.88 -4.64 -5.57
C LEU A 92 29.68 -5.56 -5.88
N ALA A 93 28.75 -5.16 -6.75
CA ALA A 93 27.62 -5.99 -7.16
C ALA A 93 28.04 -7.28 -7.91
N ARG A 94 29.27 -7.32 -8.45
CA ARG A 94 29.88 -8.53 -9.05
C ARG A 94 30.32 -9.57 -8.01
N ASP A 95 30.47 -9.16 -6.76
CA ASP A 95 30.98 -9.98 -5.65
C ASP A 95 29.87 -10.50 -4.74
N ILE A 96 28.64 -9.99 -4.90
CA ILE A 96 27.40 -10.60 -4.37
C ILE A 96 27.27 -12.05 -4.83
N VAL A 97 27.04 -12.95 -3.88
CA VAL A 97 26.90 -14.40 -4.15
C VAL A 97 25.41 -14.76 -4.15
N PRO A 98 24.82 -15.21 -5.28
CA PRO A 98 23.40 -15.54 -5.32
C PRO A 98 23.02 -16.70 -4.39
N MET A 99 21.83 -16.64 -3.77
CA MET A 99 21.29 -17.79 -3.04
C MET A 99 21.03 -18.97 -3.99
N PRO A 100 21.52 -20.19 -3.70
CA PRO A 100 21.10 -21.39 -4.41
C PRO A 100 19.65 -21.75 -4.03
N ASN A 101 18.88 -22.29 -4.97
CA ASN A 101 17.45 -22.62 -4.78
C ASN A 101 17.17 -23.80 -3.82
N ALA A 102 18.16 -24.32 -3.07
CA ALA A 102 17.98 -25.43 -2.15
C ALA A 102 19.05 -25.51 -1.04
N SER A 103 18.62 -26.05 0.11
CA SER A 103 19.40 -26.39 1.33
C SER A 103 19.92 -25.24 2.20
N SER A 104 20.04 -25.52 3.51
CA SER A 104 20.41 -24.55 4.56
C SER A 104 21.91 -24.20 4.46
N PRO A 105 22.33 -22.92 4.40
CA PRO A 105 23.74 -22.59 4.16
C PRO A 105 24.70 -22.99 5.29
N ASP A 106 24.26 -22.86 6.55
CA ASP A 106 25.16 -22.68 7.70
C ASP A 106 25.74 -23.98 8.32
N THR A 107 25.76 -25.08 7.57
CA THR A 107 26.46 -26.33 7.96
C THR A 107 27.37 -26.88 6.85
N LEU A 108 27.54 -26.14 5.76
CA LEU A 108 28.42 -26.54 4.65
C LEU A 108 29.89 -26.33 5.01
N PRO A 109 30.80 -27.24 4.59
CA PRO A 109 32.20 -27.14 4.95
C PRO A 109 32.87 -25.94 4.29
N LEU A 110 33.71 -25.24 5.05
CA LEU A 110 34.62 -24.24 4.50
C LEU A 110 35.52 -24.88 3.43
N GLN A 111 35.58 -24.25 2.27
CA GLN A 111 36.56 -24.51 1.23
C GLN A 111 37.56 -23.35 1.19
N ALA A 112 38.85 -23.68 1.11
CA ALA A 112 39.95 -22.73 1.05
C ALA A 112 40.84 -23.07 -0.14
N ASP A 113 41.00 -22.13 -1.06
CA ASP A 113 41.82 -22.24 -2.26
C ASP A 113 42.86 -21.09 -2.26
N ALA A 114 44.09 -21.35 -2.68
CA ALA A 114 45.19 -20.38 -2.76
C ALA A 114 46.36 -20.97 -3.58
N ASP A 115 47.17 -20.11 -4.21
CA ASP A 115 48.37 -20.54 -4.96
C ASP A 115 49.42 -21.19 -4.04
N ARG A 116 49.52 -20.74 -2.79
CA ARG A 116 50.40 -21.30 -1.75
C ARG A 116 49.72 -21.33 -0.38
N ILE A 117 49.89 -22.45 0.33
CA ILE A 117 49.50 -22.61 1.73
C ILE A 117 50.70 -23.14 2.52
N GLU A 118 51.20 -22.34 3.47
CA GLU A 118 52.25 -22.74 4.41
C GLU A 118 51.66 -22.86 5.82
N SER A 119 51.83 -24.00 6.48
CA SER A 119 51.21 -24.26 7.79
C SER A 119 52.24 -24.72 8.83
N SER A 120 52.22 -24.08 9.99
CA SER A 120 53.07 -24.37 11.14
C SER A 120 52.25 -24.39 12.44
N SER A 121 52.87 -24.76 13.56
CA SER A 121 52.24 -24.69 14.88
C SER A 121 51.99 -23.26 15.38
N ALA A 122 52.73 -22.26 14.87
CA ALA A 122 52.57 -20.85 15.23
C ALA A 122 51.59 -20.10 14.33
N GLN A 123 51.64 -20.34 13.01
CA GLN A 123 50.79 -19.67 12.03
C GLN A 123 50.50 -20.54 10.81
N SER A 124 49.38 -20.29 10.15
CA SER A 124 49.06 -20.79 8.81
C SER A 124 48.90 -19.60 7.87
N VAL A 125 49.62 -19.58 6.76
CA VAL A 125 49.65 -18.47 5.79
C VAL A 125 49.17 -18.98 4.44
N LEU A 126 48.12 -18.34 3.93
CA LEU A 126 47.60 -18.55 2.58
C LEU A 126 48.01 -17.34 1.74
N GLU A 127 48.55 -17.56 0.55
CA GLU A 127 49.07 -16.52 -0.36
C GLU A 127 48.75 -16.82 -1.82
N GLY A 128 48.44 -15.75 -2.56
CA GLY A 128 48.11 -15.79 -3.98
C GLY A 128 46.68 -16.25 -4.23
N ASN A 129 45.88 -15.34 -4.81
CA ASN A 129 44.49 -15.58 -5.21
C ASN A 129 43.60 -16.25 -4.13
N VAL A 130 43.86 -15.97 -2.84
CA VAL A 130 43.23 -16.69 -1.73
C VAL A 130 41.72 -16.52 -1.80
N SER A 131 40.99 -17.63 -1.85
CA SER A 131 39.52 -17.67 -1.91
C SER A 131 39.00 -18.63 -0.85
N LEU A 132 38.43 -18.07 0.21
CA LEU A 132 37.66 -18.82 1.20
C LEU A 132 36.17 -18.77 0.83
N SER A 133 35.45 -19.89 0.93
CA SER A 133 34.00 -19.90 0.74
C SER A 133 33.29 -20.94 1.59
N MET A 134 32.11 -20.58 2.09
CA MET A 134 31.27 -21.42 2.95
C MET A 134 29.80 -21.13 2.64
N GLY A 135 29.08 -22.12 2.10
CA GLY A 135 27.70 -21.95 1.65
C GLY A 135 27.52 -20.84 0.62
N THR A 136 26.90 -19.74 1.01
CA THR A 136 26.70 -18.53 0.19
C THR A 136 27.71 -17.42 0.47
N GLN A 137 28.63 -17.57 1.42
CA GLN A 137 29.63 -16.54 1.73
C GLN A 137 30.95 -16.82 1.01
N ARG A 138 31.60 -15.77 0.49
CA ARG A 138 32.93 -15.83 -0.12
C ARG A 138 33.78 -14.65 0.36
N LEU A 139 35.04 -14.94 0.70
CA LEU A 139 36.08 -13.96 0.99
C LEU A 139 37.26 -14.20 0.04
N ARG A 140 37.77 -13.13 -0.59
CA ARG A 140 39.01 -13.18 -1.36
C ARG A 140 40.04 -12.17 -0.83
N ALA A 141 41.32 -12.51 -0.89
CA ALA A 141 42.44 -11.63 -0.54
C ALA A 141 43.75 -12.09 -1.22
N ASP A 142 44.77 -11.22 -1.28
CA ASP A 142 46.11 -11.62 -1.75
C ASP A 142 46.85 -12.52 -0.74
N GLN A 143 46.56 -12.33 0.56
CA GLN A 143 47.23 -13.00 1.66
C GLN A 143 46.32 -13.06 2.91
N ILE A 144 46.20 -14.23 3.53
CA ILE A 144 45.50 -14.41 4.82
C ILE A 144 46.45 -15.11 5.79
N ILE A 145 46.65 -14.53 6.98
CA ILE A 145 47.51 -15.06 8.04
C ILE A 145 46.62 -15.49 9.21
N LEU A 146 46.63 -16.78 9.55
CA LEU A 146 45.96 -17.34 10.73
C LEU A 146 47.00 -17.63 11.81
N GLU A 147 47.10 -16.75 12.81
CA GLU A 147 47.89 -16.95 14.02
C GLU A 147 47.21 -18.02 14.89
N ARG A 148 47.88 -19.16 15.13
CA ARG A 148 47.28 -20.29 15.85
C ARG A 148 47.16 -20.09 17.37
N PRO A 149 48.18 -19.58 18.11
CA PRO A 149 48.09 -19.42 19.57
C PRO A 149 47.04 -18.40 20.02
N SER A 150 46.84 -17.34 19.24
CA SER A 150 45.80 -16.31 19.44
C SER A 150 44.46 -16.70 18.81
N ASN A 151 44.43 -17.71 17.92
CA ASN A 151 43.30 -18.08 17.05
C ASN A 151 42.73 -16.85 16.32
N ARG A 152 43.61 -16.15 15.61
CA ARG A 152 43.35 -14.82 15.03
C ARG A 152 43.72 -14.79 13.56
N ALA A 153 42.76 -14.46 12.71
CA ALA A 153 42.97 -14.27 11.28
C ALA A 153 43.24 -12.80 10.97
N ARG A 154 44.20 -12.52 10.09
CA ARG A 154 44.61 -11.17 9.69
C ARG A 154 44.82 -11.06 8.19
N ILE A 155 44.41 -9.92 7.64
CA ILE A 155 44.59 -9.52 6.25
C ILE A 155 45.17 -8.11 6.23
N GLU A 156 46.35 -7.97 5.62
CA GLU A 156 47.13 -6.72 5.60
C GLU A 156 47.17 -6.07 4.20
N LYS A 157 46.57 -6.72 3.18
CA LYS A 157 46.69 -6.38 1.75
C LYS A 157 45.35 -6.51 1.00
N GLY A 158 44.30 -5.89 1.53
CA GLY A 158 43.00 -5.84 0.90
C GLY A 158 42.20 -7.15 0.96
N PHE A 159 40.88 -7.02 0.98
CA PHE A 159 39.96 -8.14 0.83
C PHE A 159 38.68 -7.72 0.11
N THR A 160 38.01 -8.70 -0.50
CA THR A 160 36.61 -8.60 -0.94
C THR A 160 35.80 -9.72 -0.29
N TYR A 161 34.81 -9.37 0.51
CA TYR A 161 33.80 -10.27 1.06
C TYR A 161 32.48 -10.11 0.30
N GLY A 162 31.72 -11.19 0.14
CA GLY A 162 30.39 -11.15 -0.47
C GLY A 162 29.49 -12.30 -0.04
N ASP A 163 28.22 -11.96 0.17
CA ASP A 163 27.12 -12.86 0.47
C ASP A 163 25.87 -12.43 -0.38
N PRO A 164 24.66 -13.01 -0.22
CA PRO A 164 23.49 -12.61 -0.99
C PRO A 164 22.89 -11.24 -0.62
N ASN A 165 23.21 -10.72 0.55
CA ASN A 165 22.63 -9.52 1.15
C ASN A 165 23.54 -8.30 1.04
N GLN A 166 24.86 -8.52 1.02
CA GLN A 166 25.89 -7.47 1.01
C GLN A 166 27.19 -7.92 0.32
N ALA A 167 27.95 -6.94 -0.18
CA ALA A 167 29.36 -7.10 -0.55
C ALA A 167 30.19 -6.00 0.12
N ILE A 168 31.41 -6.33 0.54
CA ILE A 168 32.30 -5.46 1.31
C ILE A 168 33.71 -5.55 0.71
N ARG A 169 34.38 -4.42 0.54
CA ARG A 169 35.81 -4.34 0.19
C ARG A 169 36.52 -3.47 1.22
N GLY A 170 37.54 -4.00 1.89
CA GLY A 170 38.34 -3.23 2.85
C GLY A 170 39.83 -3.42 2.65
N GLN A 171 40.65 -2.52 3.22
CA GLN A 171 42.11 -2.62 3.12
C GLN A 171 42.73 -3.59 4.12
N LYS A 172 42.17 -3.66 5.34
CA LYS A 172 42.65 -4.56 6.40
C LYS A 172 41.50 -5.22 7.13
N ALA A 173 41.74 -6.44 7.60
CA ALA A 173 40.86 -7.18 8.48
C ALA A 173 41.64 -7.87 9.60
N GLU A 174 41.09 -7.87 10.81
CA GLU A 174 41.51 -8.72 11.92
C GLU A 174 40.26 -9.39 12.50
N VAL A 175 40.28 -10.71 12.63
CA VAL A 175 39.15 -11.51 13.15
C VAL A 175 39.66 -12.42 14.26
N ASP A 176 39.16 -12.22 15.47
CA ASP A 176 39.45 -13.04 16.63
C ASP A 176 38.39 -14.14 16.76
N LEU A 177 38.81 -15.38 16.51
CA LEU A 177 37.92 -16.53 16.31
C LEU A 177 37.51 -17.17 17.65
N ASN A 178 38.17 -16.77 18.76
CA ASN A 178 37.81 -17.17 20.12
C ASN A 178 36.70 -16.31 20.72
N THR A 179 36.77 -14.99 20.51
CA THR A 179 35.76 -14.03 20.95
C THR A 179 34.60 -13.91 19.96
N GLU A 180 34.81 -14.30 18.71
CA GLU A 180 33.95 -14.00 17.57
C GLU A 180 33.78 -12.47 17.43
N THR A 181 34.91 -11.78 17.26
CA THR A 181 34.94 -10.34 16.98
C THR A 181 35.74 -10.05 15.71
N GLY A 182 35.25 -9.11 14.90
CA GLY A 182 35.90 -8.65 13.67
C GLY A 182 36.19 -7.16 13.72
N TRP A 183 37.32 -6.77 13.13
CA TRP A 183 37.77 -5.39 12.93
C TRP A 183 38.17 -5.23 11.46
N PHE A 184 37.65 -4.21 10.79
CA PHE A 184 37.93 -3.92 9.38
C PHE A 184 38.24 -2.43 9.20
N LYS A 185 39.18 -2.10 8.30
CA LYS A 185 39.60 -0.72 8.04
C LYS A 185 39.40 -0.31 6.58
N GLU A 186 38.94 0.92 6.38
CA GLU A 186 38.65 1.56 5.09
C GLU A 186 37.75 0.66 4.23
N ALA A 187 36.53 0.43 4.73
CA ALA A 187 35.59 -0.57 4.24
C ALA A 187 34.48 0.06 3.37
N ASP A 188 34.60 -0.12 2.06
CA ASP A 188 33.49 0.07 1.12
C ASP A 188 32.46 -1.04 1.27
N TYR A 189 31.17 -0.72 1.20
CA TYR A 189 30.10 -1.71 1.22
C TYR A 189 28.97 -1.40 0.22
N TYR A 190 28.26 -2.45 -0.21
CA TYR A 190 27.13 -2.42 -1.12
C TYR A 190 26.01 -3.35 -0.64
N LEU A 191 24.77 -2.87 -0.68
CA LEU A 191 23.55 -3.50 -0.16
C LEU A 191 22.52 -3.66 -1.30
N PRO A 192 22.57 -4.75 -2.12
CA PRO A 192 21.69 -4.95 -3.27
C PRO A 192 20.20 -4.84 -2.95
N HIS A 193 19.75 -5.31 -1.79
CA HIS A 193 18.34 -5.27 -1.39
C HIS A 193 17.78 -3.86 -1.23
N ARG A 194 18.63 -2.86 -0.96
CA ARG A 194 18.26 -1.44 -0.82
C ARG A 194 18.76 -0.57 -1.98
N ASN A 195 19.47 -1.15 -2.96
CA ASN A 195 20.26 -0.45 -3.98
C ASN A 195 21.06 0.71 -3.36
N ALA A 196 21.83 0.40 -2.31
CA ALA A 196 22.55 1.37 -1.51
C ALA A 196 24.01 0.98 -1.33
N GLN A 197 24.88 1.97 -1.15
CA GLN A 197 26.32 1.81 -0.97
C GLN A 197 26.84 2.84 0.04
N GLY A 198 28.04 2.61 0.55
CA GLY A 198 28.74 3.56 1.41
C GLY A 198 30.18 3.18 1.71
N HIS A 199 30.80 3.96 2.60
CA HIS A 199 32.13 3.73 3.16
C HIS A 199 32.06 3.71 4.70
N ALA A 200 33.08 3.18 5.38
CA ALA A 200 33.36 3.43 6.79
C ALA A 200 34.87 3.30 7.06
N ASP A 201 35.45 4.26 7.77
CA ASP A 201 36.88 4.28 8.09
C ASP A 201 37.28 3.08 8.96
N GLU A 202 36.43 2.71 9.92
CA GLU A 202 36.62 1.56 10.80
C GLU A 202 35.29 0.86 11.12
N VAL A 203 35.27 -0.48 11.05
CA VAL A 203 34.10 -1.31 11.34
C VAL A 203 34.47 -2.39 12.38
N LYS A 204 33.77 -2.39 13.51
CA LYS A 204 33.88 -3.39 14.57
C LYS A 204 32.60 -4.25 14.60
N VAL A 205 32.73 -5.58 14.64
CA VAL A 205 31.59 -6.51 14.69
C VAL A 205 31.77 -7.45 15.87
N ASP A 206 30.83 -7.49 16.79
CA ASP A 206 30.69 -8.54 17.81
C ASP A 206 29.58 -9.49 17.39
N ARG A 207 29.96 -10.73 17.06
CA ARG A 207 29.02 -11.74 16.54
C ARG A 207 28.05 -12.23 17.61
N ARG A 208 28.50 -12.29 18.88
CA ARG A 208 27.76 -12.87 20.02
C ARG A 208 26.75 -11.88 20.60
N GLN A 209 27.06 -10.59 20.53
CA GLN A 209 26.16 -9.49 20.91
C GLN A 209 25.26 -9.04 19.75
N GLN A 210 25.46 -9.57 18.53
CA GLN A 210 24.82 -9.14 17.29
C GLN A 210 24.90 -7.61 17.08
N LEU A 211 26.09 -7.05 17.35
CA LEU A 211 26.33 -5.62 17.37
C LEU A 211 27.47 -5.27 16.41
N SER A 212 27.17 -4.47 15.40
CA SER A 212 28.18 -3.82 14.56
C SER A 212 28.30 -2.34 14.94
N GLN A 213 29.50 -1.82 14.96
CA GLN A 213 29.83 -0.40 15.18
C GLN A 213 30.67 0.08 13.99
N LEU A 214 30.31 1.22 13.42
CA LEU A 214 30.99 1.80 12.26
C LEU A 214 31.35 3.25 12.59
N GLU A 215 32.61 3.61 12.34
CA GLU A 215 33.16 4.94 12.59
C GLU A 215 33.36 5.69 11.26
N ASP A 216 32.97 6.97 11.26
CA ASP A 216 32.88 7.88 10.10
C ASP A 216 32.26 7.20 8.85
N ALA A 217 31.09 6.60 9.05
CA ALA A 217 30.35 5.85 8.04
C ALA A 217 29.49 6.75 7.12
N THR A 218 29.40 6.38 5.84
CA THR A 218 28.54 7.04 4.86
C THR A 218 27.50 6.10 4.25
N TYR A 219 26.42 6.65 3.68
CA TYR A 219 25.33 5.92 3.03
C TYR A 219 24.69 6.74 1.91
N SER A 220 24.52 6.16 0.72
CA SER A 220 23.77 6.72 -0.40
C SER A 220 23.06 5.64 -1.21
N THR A 221 22.00 6.01 -1.94
CA THR A 221 21.38 5.19 -3.01
C THR A 221 21.80 5.62 -4.42
N CYS A 222 22.68 6.64 -4.53
CA CYS A 222 23.32 7.00 -5.78
C CYS A 222 24.46 6.01 -6.13
N PRO A 223 24.79 5.84 -7.43
CA PRO A 223 25.97 5.08 -7.84
C PRO A 223 27.25 5.67 -7.23
N ARG A 224 28.19 4.78 -6.91
CA ARG A 224 29.47 5.12 -6.28
C ARG A 224 30.30 6.08 -7.13
N GLY A 225 30.78 7.17 -6.54
CA GLY A 225 31.47 8.27 -7.22
C GLY A 225 30.54 9.27 -7.94
N HIS A 226 29.23 9.07 -7.87
CA HIS A 226 28.19 9.92 -8.47
C HIS A 226 27.10 10.29 -7.44
N GLU A 227 27.49 10.43 -6.18
CA GLU A 227 26.65 10.79 -5.03
C GLU A 227 26.10 12.22 -5.17
N PHE A 228 24.85 12.35 -5.63
CA PHE A 228 24.14 13.63 -5.56
C PHE A 228 23.73 13.98 -4.13
N TRP A 229 23.45 12.96 -3.31
CA TRP A 229 23.19 13.05 -1.88
C TRP A 229 23.94 11.95 -1.13
N GLU A 230 24.31 12.22 0.12
CA GLU A 230 24.96 11.26 1.00
C GLU A 230 24.60 11.57 2.47
N LEU A 231 24.35 10.53 3.27
CA LEU A 231 24.29 10.64 4.73
C LEU A 231 25.66 10.24 5.29
N ARG A 232 26.26 11.07 6.13
CA ARG A 232 27.53 10.82 6.84
C ARG A 232 27.29 10.82 8.34
N ALA A 233 27.78 9.84 9.09
CA ALA A 233 27.64 9.73 10.53
C ALA A 233 28.95 9.31 11.19
N ARG A 234 29.39 10.04 12.22
CA ARG A 234 30.64 9.69 12.92
C ARG A 234 30.54 8.36 13.64
N ASP A 235 29.46 8.16 14.37
CA ASP A 235 29.27 6.98 15.21
C ASP A 235 27.98 6.30 14.75
N MET A 236 28.06 5.10 14.16
CA MET A 236 26.89 4.30 13.81
C MET A 236 26.96 2.94 14.50
N GLN A 237 25.83 2.48 15.03
CA GLN A 237 25.66 1.18 15.68
C GLN A 237 24.46 0.45 15.09
N LEU A 238 24.64 -0.80 14.71
CA LEU A 238 23.61 -1.68 14.16
C LEU A 238 23.47 -2.87 15.12
N ASN A 239 22.32 -2.97 15.81
CA ASN A 239 22.03 -4.03 16.76
C ASN A 239 20.89 -4.91 16.23
N GLU A 240 21.23 -6.11 15.75
CA GLU A 240 20.24 -6.99 15.13
C GLU A 240 19.37 -7.72 16.15
N ALA A 241 19.90 -8.01 17.34
CA ALA A 241 19.15 -8.59 18.45
C ALA A 241 17.92 -7.72 18.88
N THR A 242 17.90 -6.45 18.51
CA THR A 242 16.77 -5.52 18.70
C THR A 242 16.23 -4.91 17.39
N GLY A 243 16.70 -5.39 16.23
CA GLY A 243 16.31 -4.89 14.91
C GLY A 243 16.56 -3.38 14.71
N ARG A 244 17.49 -2.78 15.46
CA ARG A 244 17.63 -1.32 15.62
C ARG A 244 19.00 -0.82 15.18
N GLY A 245 19.01 0.12 14.24
CA GLY A 245 20.15 0.99 13.95
C GLY A 245 20.07 2.29 14.74
N SER A 246 21.22 2.88 15.05
CA SER A 246 21.31 4.25 15.53
C SER A 246 22.62 4.90 15.12
N ALA A 247 22.58 6.20 14.86
CA ALA A 247 23.73 6.98 14.42
C ALA A 247 23.78 8.33 15.15
N ALA A 248 24.98 8.85 15.38
CA ALA A 248 25.24 10.13 16.02
C ALA A 248 26.10 11.05 15.15
N HIS A 249 26.03 12.36 15.43
CA HIS A 249 26.72 13.41 14.67
C HIS A 249 26.50 13.32 13.15
N ILE A 250 25.25 13.08 12.76
CA ILE A 250 24.86 12.84 11.37
C ILE A 250 24.85 14.17 10.62
N SER A 251 25.38 14.16 9.39
CA SER A 251 25.15 15.22 8.41
C SER A 251 24.59 14.64 7.12
N ILE A 252 23.61 15.31 6.53
CA ILE A 252 23.14 15.03 5.16
C ILE A 252 23.80 16.02 4.23
N ALA A 253 24.63 15.51 3.32
CA ALA A 253 25.32 16.29 2.31
C ALA A 253 24.65 16.14 0.93
N PHE A 254 24.66 17.23 0.17
CA PHE A 254 24.36 17.23 -1.25
C PHE A 254 25.65 17.54 -2.00
N LYS A 255 26.18 16.54 -2.71
CA LYS A 255 27.59 16.47 -3.10
C LYS A 255 28.48 16.78 -1.89
N ASP A 256 29.45 17.67 -2.02
CA ASP A 256 30.40 18.06 -0.98
C ASP A 256 29.80 18.97 0.12
N THR A 257 28.56 19.45 -0.04
CA THR A 257 27.98 20.48 0.84
C THR A 257 27.05 19.87 1.90
N PRO A 258 27.41 19.86 3.20
CA PRO A 258 26.48 19.47 4.27
C PRO A 258 25.36 20.51 4.42
N LEU A 259 24.10 20.06 4.37
CA LEU A 259 22.91 20.93 4.48
C LEU A 259 22.20 20.80 5.84
N LEU A 260 22.10 19.59 6.37
CA LEU A 260 21.36 19.29 7.60
C LEU A 260 22.25 18.51 8.58
N TYR A 261 22.12 18.81 9.87
CA TYR A 261 22.81 18.10 10.96
C TYR A 261 21.80 17.55 11.97
N PHE A 262 22.00 16.30 12.40
CA PHE A 262 21.20 15.67 13.45
C PHE A 262 22.14 15.09 14.52
N PRO A 263 21.95 15.40 15.82
CA PRO A 263 22.84 14.94 16.87
C PRO A 263 22.74 13.43 17.10
N TYR A 264 21.55 12.85 16.92
CA TYR A 264 21.26 11.43 17.02
C TYR A 264 20.03 11.07 16.17
N LEU A 265 20.06 9.92 15.50
CA LEU A 265 18.92 9.28 14.85
C LEU A 265 18.89 7.81 15.26
N SER A 266 17.70 7.20 15.27
CA SER A 266 17.56 5.75 15.32
C SER A 266 16.48 5.31 14.35
N PHE A 267 16.73 4.17 13.70
CA PHE A 267 15.97 3.66 12.57
C PHE A 267 15.87 2.13 12.68
N PRO A 268 14.74 1.52 12.26
CA PRO A 268 14.66 0.07 12.17
C PRO A 268 15.55 -0.44 11.03
N ILE A 269 16.29 -1.52 11.26
CA ILE A 269 17.03 -2.24 10.21
C ILE A 269 16.23 -3.42 9.65
N THR A 270 15.23 -3.88 10.38
CA THR A 270 14.19 -4.83 9.95
C THR A 270 12.90 -4.10 9.54
N ASP A 271 11.87 -4.84 9.08
CA ASP A 271 10.53 -4.28 8.81
C ASP A 271 9.67 -4.09 10.08
N GLU A 272 10.25 -4.24 11.28
CA GLU A 272 9.52 -4.08 12.54
C GLU A 272 9.21 -2.61 12.84
N ARG A 273 7.96 -2.34 13.24
CA ARG A 273 7.50 -1.00 13.61
C ARG A 273 8.19 -0.55 14.90
N GLN A 274 9.05 0.48 14.84
CA GLN A 274 9.70 1.08 16.00
C GLN A 274 9.23 2.50 16.26
N SER A 275 9.21 2.92 17.53
CA SER A 275 8.87 4.29 17.93
C SER A 275 10.09 5.22 17.80
N GLY A 276 9.88 6.44 17.29
CA GLY A 276 10.93 7.42 17.08
C GLY A 276 10.48 8.63 16.28
N PHE A 277 11.40 9.58 16.05
CA PHE A 277 11.17 10.68 15.13
C PHE A 277 11.20 10.18 13.68
N LEU A 278 10.22 10.60 12.88
CA LEU A 278 10.26 10.49 11.43
C LEU A 278 11.12 11.63 10.87
N PHE A 279 11.47 11.57 9.58
CA PHE A 279 12.14 12.68 8.92
C PHE A 279 11.28 13.96 9.01
N PRO A 280 11.85 15.10 9.44
CA PRO A 280 11.10 16.34 9.51
C PRO A 280 10.78 16.85 8.11
N LEU A 281 9.58 17.41 7.95
CA LEU A 281 9.16 18.04 6.69
C LEU A 281 9.36 19.56 6.82
N GLN A 282 9.95 20.17 5.79
CA GLN A 282 10.12 21.62 5.71
C GLN A 282 9.43 22.17 4.45
N GLY A 283 8.84 23.35 4.56
CA GLY A 283 8.08 23.96 3.47
C GLY A 283 8.12 25.48 3.50
N TYR A 284 7.60 26.09 2.44
CA TYR A 284 7.32 27.52 2.40
C TYR A 284 6.02 27.78 1.64
N GLY A 285 5.04 28.41 2.29
CA GLY A 285 3.76 28.79 1.70
C GLY A 285 3.44 30.27 1.92
N SER A 286 2.59 30.84 1.06
CA SER A 286 2.08 32.22 1.25
C SER A 286 1.27 32.37 2.54
N GLU A 287 0.63 31.28 2.99
CA GLU A 287 -0.22 31.27 4.18
C GLU A 287 0.50 30.92 5.47
N THR A 288 1.42 29.95 5.44
CA THR A 288 2.13 29.46 6.63
C THR A 288 3.50 30.13 6.84
N GLY A 289 4.04 30.78 5.81
CA GLY A 289 5.43 31.26 5.78
C GLY A 289 6.40 30.09 5.57
N PHE A 290 7.63 30.20 6.08
CA PHE A 290 8.46 29.01 6.31
C PHE A 290 7.82 28.14 7.38
N GLU A 291 7.81 26.83 7.16
CA GLU A 291 7.29 25.85 8.11
C GLU A 291 8.22 24.65 8.31
N LEU A 292 8.12 24.05 9.50
CA LEU A 292 8.87 22.88 9.94
C LEU A 292 7.96 21.96 10.76
N GLN A 293 7.79 20.73 10.30
CA GLN A 293 7.01 19.67 10.91
C GLN A 293 7.97 18.60 11.45
N ILE A 294 7.80 18.15 12.69
CA ILE A 294 8.70 17.17 13.32
C ILE A 294 7.88 15.99 13.87
N PRO A 295 7.47 15.03 13.03
CA PRO A 295 6.58 13.95 13.45
C PRO A 295 7.31 12.96 14.38
N TYR A 296 6.71 12.63 15.51
CA TYR A 296 7.12 11.54 16.39
C TYR A 296 6.10 10.40 16.29
N TYR A 297 6.54 9.26 15.77
CA TYR A 297 5.72 8.04 15.66
C TYR A 297 5.90 7.16 16.89
N TRP A 298 4.79 6.69 17.45
CA TRP A 298 4.71 5.80 18.60
C TRP A 298 3.99 4.52 18.21
N ASN A 299 4.74 3.42 18.10
CA ASN A 299 4.16 2.08 18.07
C ASN A 299 3.68 1.73 19.49
N ILE A 300 2.36 1.76 19.71
CA ILE A 300 1.75 1.48 21.03
C ILE A 300 1.54 -0.03 21.20
N ALA A 301 1.09 -0.71 20.15
CA ALA A 301 0.93 -2.16 20.08
C ALA A 301 0.81 -2.60 18.61
N PRO A 302 0.99 -3.90 18.25
CA PRO A 302 0.91 -4.37 16.86
C PRO A 302 -0.39 -4.03 16.11
N ASN A 303 -1.45 -3.68 16.83
CA ASN A 303 -2.78 -3.34 16.34
C ASN A 303 -3.18 -1.86 16.53
N ARG A 304 -2.29 -1.00 17.04
CA ARG A 304 -2.54 0.44 17.19
C ARG A 304 -1.27 1.29 17.30
N ASP A 305 -1.28 2.43 16.64
CA ASP A 305 -0.17 3.37 16.64
C ASP A 305 -0.66 4.83 16.76
N MET A 306 0.25 5.74 17.08
CA MET A 306 -0.04 7.18 17.14
C MET A 306 1.13 7.99 16.60
N THR A 307 0.86 9.04 15.82
CA THR A 307 1.83 10.04 15.38
C THR A 307 1.50 11.38 16.02
N ILE A 308 2.50 12.02 16.63
CA ILE A 308 2.40 13.35 17.24
C ILE A 308 3.25 14.30 16.39
N THR A 309 2.63 15.32 15.79
CA THR A 309 3.29 16.21 14.82
C THR A 309 3.21 17.67 15.27
N PRO A 310 4.17 18.18 16.05
CA PRO A 310 4.41 19.61 16.15
C PRO A 310 4.80 20.19 14.78
N ARG A 311 4.05 21.20 14.35
CA ARG A 311 4.22 21.97 13.11
C ARG A 311 4.40 23.44 13.43
N LEU A 312 5.63 23.93 13.31
CA LEU A 312 5.99 25.34 13.46
C LEU A 312 5.78 26.06 12.13
N MET A 313 5.01 27.14 12.15
CA MET A 313 4.70 27.99 10.99
C MET A 313 5.06 29.43 11.31
N THR A 314 6.02 30.00 10.58
CA THR A 314 6.59 31.32 10.89
C THR A 314 5.57 32.46 10.80
N ALA A 315 4.56 32.36 9.92
CA ALA A 315 3.46 33.33 9.85
C ALA A 315 2.40 33.12 10.95
N ARG A 316 2.05 31.86 11.27
CA ARG A 316 0.86 31.52 12.05
C ARG A 316 1.16 31.16 13.51
N GLY A 317 1.94 30.12 13.79
CA GLY A 317 2.24 29.71 15.18
C GLY A 317 2.77 28.29 15.28
N LEU A 318 2.57 27.65 16.43
CA LEU A 318 2.75 26.21 16.61
C LEU A 318 1.39 25.53 16.49
N LEU A 319 1.22 24.67 15.50
CA LEU A 319 0.13 23.70 15.43
C LEU A 319 0.63 22.37 16.02
N LEU A 320 -0.23 21.69 16.78
CA LEU A 320 0.00 20.32 17.26
C LEU A 320 -1.01 19.39 16.60
N GLY A 321 -0.53 18.51 15.72
CA GLY A 321 -1.31 17.43 15.13
C GLY A 321 -1.16 16.11 15.89
N LEU A 322 -2.24 15.34 15.93
CA LEU A 322 -2.33 13.99 16.49
C LEU A 322 -3.05 13.09 15.49
N GLU A 323 -2.41 11.99 15.09
CA GLU A 323 -3.05 10.89 14.34
C GLU A 323 -2.98 9.63 15.19
N TYR A 324 -4.11 9.03 15.54
CA TYR A 324 -4.20 7.73 16.21
C TYR A 324 -4.92 6.73 15.29
N ARG A 325 -4.35 5.53 15.09
CA ARG A 325 -4.90 4.51 14.19
C ARG A 325 -4.99 3.16 14.89
N TYR A 326 -5.97 2.35 14.51
CA TYR A 326 -6.19 1.03 15.09
C TYR A 326 -6.78 0.03 14.08
N LEU A 327 -6.42 -1.24 14.26
CA LEU A 327 -6.83 -2.35 13.40
C LEU A 327 -7.04 -3.63 14.23
N TYR A 328 -8.30 -3.94 14.52
CA TYR A 328 -8.76 -5.18 15.15
C TYR A 328 -9.51 -6.05 14.12
N PRO A 329 -9.70 -7.37 14.35
CA PRO A 329 -10.29 -8.28 13.37
C PRO A 329 -11.72 -7.93 12.90
N ASN A 330 -12.44 -7.10 13.64
CA ASN A 330 -13.79 -6.64 13.34
C ASN A 330 -13.99 -5.13 13.53
N HIS A 331 -12.92 -4.34 13.65
CA HIS A 331 -12.98 -2.91 13.98
C HIS A 331 -11.71 -2.19 13.54
N GLN A 332 -11.80 -1.21 12.64
CA GLN A 332 -10.64 -0.45 12.15
C GLN A 332 -10.99 1.02 11.96
N GLY A 333 -10.06 1.91 12.30
CA GLY A 333 -10.31 3.34 12.18
C GLY A 333 -9.11 4.22 12.50
N GLN A 334 -9.35 5.51 12.32
CA GLN A 334 -8.40 6.59 12.51
C GLN A 334 -9.09 7.78 13.17
N ILE A 335 -8.40 8.38 14.13
CA ILE A 335 -8.76 9.64 14.78
C ILE A 335 -7.64 10.64 14.48
N GLY A 336 -7.98 11.75 13.83
CA GLY A 336 -7.14 12.91 13.63
C GLY A 336 -7.61 14.08 14.49
N ALA A 337 -6.70 14.80 15.11
CA ALA A 337 -7.00 16.07 15.77
C ALA A 337 -5.83 17.04 15.57
N GLU A 338 -6.12 18.28 15.20
CA GLU A 338 -5.12 19.35 15.10
C GLU A 338 -5.57 20.57 15.89
N TYR A 339 -4.64 21.25 16.55
CA TYR A 339 -4.92 22.45 17.31
C TYR A 339 -3.77 23.46 17.19
N ILE A 340 -4.10 24.72 16.89
CA ILE A 340 -3.18 25.85 16.96
C ILE A 340 -3.72 26.88 17.95
N PRO A 341 -3.10 27.05 19.14
CA PRO A 341 -3.42 28.15 20.01
C PRO A 341 -2.92 29.46 19.39
N HIS A 342 -3.81 30.44 19.29
CA HIS A 342 -3.53 31.82 18.87
C HIS A 342 -2.81 31.89 17.51
N ASP A 343 -3.47 31.47 16.42
CA ASP A 343 -2.98 31.67 15.05
C ASP A 343 -2.79 33.17 14.81
N ARG A 344 -1.53 33.63 14.69
CA ARG A 344 -1.15 35.04 14.58
C ARG A 344 -1.62 35.74 13.30
N ARG A 345 -2.21 35.00 12.34
CA ARG A 345 -2.81 35.57 11.12
C ARG A 345 -4.34 35.56 11.14
N TYR A 346 -4.95 34.72 11.99
CA TYR A 346 -6.39 34.64 12.21
C TYR A 346 -6.84 35.32 13.53
N GLU A 347 -5.89 35.68 14.39
CA GLU A 347 -6.05 36.33 15.70
C GLU A 347 -6.89 35.55 16.73
N ASN A 348 -7.03 34.23 16.55
CA ASN A 348 -7.80 33.34 17.44
C ASN A 348 -7.24 31.91 17.46
N ASP A 349 -7.75 31.07 18.37
CA ASP A 349 -7.50 29.62 18.37
C ASP A 349 -8.20 28.95 17.17
N ARG A 350 -7.56 27.94 16.57
CA ARG A 350 -8.14 27.12 15.48
C ARG A 350 -7.84 25.64 15.70
N GLY A 351 -8.61 24.77 15.06
CA GLY A 351 -8.35 23.34 15.08
C GLY A 351 -9.27 22.53 14.19
N SER A 352 -8.90 21.26 14.01
CA SER A 352 -9.71 20.27 13.29
C SER A 352 -9.87 18.99 14.12
N PHE A 353 -10.94 18.26 13.84
CA PHE A 353 -11.19 16.93 14.37
C PHE A 353 -11.77 16.03 13.29
N LYS A 354 -11.21 14.83 13.15
CA LYS A 354 -11.60 13.82 12.16
C LYS A 354 -11.68 12.47 12.85
N ILE A 355 -12.77 11.76 12.65
CA ILE A 355 -12.86 10.33 12.96
C ILE A 355 -13.43 9.59 11.75
N SER A 356 -12.77 8.51 11.37
CA SER A 356 -13.31 7.51 10.45
C SER A 356 -13.18 6.15 11.11
N ASP A 357 -14.29 5.45 11.25
CA ASP A 357 -14.36 4.15 11.93
C ASP A 357 -15.28 3.18 11.18
N ARG A 358 -14.83 1.93 11.05
CA ARG A 358 -15.58 0.84 10.42
C ARG A 358 -15.53 -0.41 11.29
N ALA A 359 -16.71 -0.89 11.69
CA ALA A 359 -16.83 -2.04 12.58
C ALA A 359 -17.85 -3.07 12.08
N ALA A 360 -17.66 -4.31 12.53
CA ALA A 360 -18.62 -5.40 12.48
C ALA A 360 -18.81 -5.95 13.91
N PRO A 361 -19.50 -5.22 14.80
CA PRO A 361 -19.56 -5.56 16.22
C PRO A 361 -20.44 -6.80 16.50
N LEU A 362 -21.31 -7.20 15.56
CA LEU A 362 -22.13 -8.41 15.61
C LEU A 362 -22.17 -9.07 14.22
N PRO A 363 -22.44 -10.38 14.10
CA PRO A 363 -22.61 -11.03 12.80
C PRO A 363 -23.67 -10.34 11.93
N ASN A 364 -23.31 -10.08 10.68
CA ASN A 364 -24.10 -9.38 9.67
C ASN A 364 -24.49 -7.93 10.00
N PHE A 365 -23.99 -7.35 11.09
CA PHE A 365 -24.22 -5.95 11.46
C PHE A 365 -22.93 -5.15 11.31
N TYR A 366 -22.99 -4.08 10.53
CA TYR A 366 -21.85 -3.26 10.16
C TYR A 366 -22.11 -1.80 10.51
N THR A 367 -21.11 -1.09 11.00
CA THR A 367 -21.18 0.36 11.23
C THR A 367 -20.07 1.09 10.49
N ASP A 368 -20.42 2.24 9.92
CA ASP A 368 -19.50 3.16 9.26
C ASP A 368 -19.76 4.56 9.83
N LEU A 369 -18.77 5.10 10.54
CA LEU A 369 -18.79 6.43 11.15
C LEU A 369 -17.76 7.29 10.43
N HIS A 370 -18.21 8.42 9.92
CA HIS A 370 -17.37 9.47 9.37
C HIS A 370 -17.80 10.81 9.97
N TYR A 371 -16.87 11.53 10.60
CA TYR A 371 -17.15 12.84 11.14
C TYR A 371 -15.91 13.72 11.01
N GLU A 372 -16.02 14.78 10.22
CA GLU A 372 -14.98 15.80 10.07
C GLU A 372 -15.51 17.17 10.53
N TYR A 373 -14.67 17.92 11.23
CA TYR A 373 -14.93 19.25 11.77
C TYR A 373 -13.69 20.12 11.67
N VAL A 374 -13.89 21.39 11.34
CA VAL A 374 -12.89 22.46 11.41
C VAL A 374 -13.48 23.67 12.12
N SER A 375 -12.64 24.43 12.82
CA SER A 375 -13.03 25.62 13.59
C SER A 375 -13.68 26.72 12.78
N ASP A 376 -13.38 26.79 11.49
CA ASP A 376 -13.70 27.89 10.59
C ASP A 376 -13.58 27.44 9.13
N ASP A 377 -14.26 28.17 8.25
CA ASP A 377 -14.46 27.75 6.86
C ASP A 377 -13.16 27.81 6.02
N ASP A 378 -12.25 28.74 6.34
CA ASP A 378 -10.95 28.91 5.67
C ASP A 378 -9.89 27.88 6.11
N TYR A 379 -10.14 27.06 7.15
CA TYR A 379 -9.13 26.20 7.79
C TYR A 379 -8.37 25.30 6.81
N LEU A 380 -9.08 24.63 5.89
CA LEU A 380 -8.44 23.75 4.92
C LEU A 380 -7.68 24.51 3.82
N GLN A 381 -8.10 25.73 3.49
CA GLN A 381 -7.39 26.57 2.52
C GLN A 381 -6.08 27.13 3.11
N ASP A 382 -6.10 27.48 4.40
CA ASP A 382 -4.97 28.07 5.12
C ASP A 382 -3.89 27.06 5.54
N LEU A 383 -4.30 25.84 5.94
CA LEU A 383 -3.45 24.92 6.69
C LEU A 383 -3.24 23.55 6.01
N SER A 384 -4.00 23.20 4.97
CA SER A 384 -3.85 21.88 4.34
C SER A 384 -2.62 21.78 3.45
N ASN A 385 -1.88 20.67 3.58
CA ASN A 385 -0.68 20.39 2.80
C ASN A 385 -0.93 19.55 1.54
N ASN A 386 -2.14 19.03 1.37
CA ASN A 386 -2.51 18.14 0.27
C ASN A 386 -3.20 18.95 -0.84
N LEU A 387 -2.56 19.02 -2.01
CA LEU A 387 -3.01 19.78 -3.19
C LEU A 387 -4.41 19.38 -3.70
N GLU A 388 -4.91 18.20 -3.33
CA GLU A 388 -6.25 17.71 -3.67
C GLU A 388 -7.39 18.45 -2.95
N PHE A 389 -7.12 19.15 -1.84
CA PHE A 389 -8.16 19.76 -1.01
C PHE A 389 -8.57 21.20 -1.38
N LEU A 390 -7.98 21.81 -2.42
CA LEU A 390 -8.26 23.19 -2.87
C LEU A 390 -9.68 23.40 -3.48
N SER A 391 -10.61 22.45 -3.26
CA SER A 391 -12.00 22.51 -3.74
C SER A 391 -13.02 21.86 -2.80
N VAL A 392 -12.69 21.65 -1.52
CA VAL A 392 -13.63 21.09 -0.52
C VAL A 392 -14.60 22.18 -0.06
N ASN A 393 -15.81 22.19 -0.60
CA ASN A 393 -16.83 23.20 -0.29
C ASN A 393 -17.67 22.86 0.97
N TYR A 394 -17.61 21.62 1.44
CA TYR A 394 -18.27 21.14 2.65
C TYR A 394 -17.59 19.87 3.19
N LEU A 395 -17.76 19.60 4.49
CA LEU A 395 -17.34 18.37 5.16
C LEU A 395 -18.57 17.48 5.42
N GLU A 396 -18.50 16.22 5.00
CA GLU A 396 -19.56 15.24 5.27
C GLU A 396 -19.44 14.64 6.68
N ARG A 397 -20.59 14.34 7.28
CA ARG A 397 -20.73 13.69 8.58
C ARG A 397 -21.82 12.65 8.48
N HIS A 398 -21.51 11.39 8.76
CA HIS A 398 -22.53 10.36 8.89
C HIS A 398 -22.20 9.29 9.93
N LEU A 399 -23.26 8.68 10.45
CA LEU A 399 -23.23 7.41 11.15
C LEU A 399 -24.21 6.46 10.46
N ASP A 400 -23.66 5.43 9.84
CA ASP A 400 -24.39 4.33 9.22
C ASP A 400 -24.35 3.09 10.12
N ALA A 401 -25.51 2.45 10.26
CA ALA A 401 -25.69 1.15 10.88
C ALA A 401 -26.46 0.25 9.93
N ARG A 402 -25.78 -0.73 9.31
CA ARG A 402 -26.31 -1.65 8.32
C ARG A 402 -26.51 -3.04 8.91
N TYR A 403 -27.59 -3.71 8.51
CA TYR A 403 -27.80 -5.14 8.78
C TYR A 403 -28.12 -5.90 7.48
N ASP A 404 -27.39 -7.00 7.25
CA ASP A 404 -27.57 -7.89 6.09
C ASP A 404 -28.27 -9.20 6.49
N GLY A 405 -29.57 -9.29 6.21
CA GLY A 405 -30.37 -10.48 6.38
C GLY A 405 -30.34 -11.41 5.16
N ASN A 406 -30.91 -12.62 5.30
CA ASN A 406 -31.05 -13.53 4.17
C ASN A 406 -32.12 -13.01 3.19
N GLY A 407 -31.70 -12.55 2.02
CA GLY A 407 -32.57 -11.96 0.99
C GLY A 407 -33.04 -10.53 1.30
N TRP A 408 -32.46 -9.83 2.27
CA TRP A 408 -32.78 -8.43 2.54
C TRP A 408 -31.64 -7.69 3.24
N GLN A 409 -31.58 -6.38 3.08
CA GLN A 409 -30.66 -5.50 3.80
C GLN A 409 -31.43 -4.30 4.36
N ALA A 410 -30.98 -3.76 5.49
CA ALA A 410 -31.46 -2.51 6.05
C ALA A 410 -30.30 -1.60 6.44
N LEU A 411 -30.54 -0.28 6.34
CA LEU A 411 -29.62 0.76 6.78
C LEU A 411 -30.38 1.73 7.69
N ALA A 412 -29.82 2.07 8.84
CA ALA A 412 -30.13 3.29 9.56
C ALA A 412 -28.96 4.27 9.40
N ARG A 413 -29.26 5.50 9.00
CA ARG A 413 -28.29 6.56 8.72
C ARG A 413 -28.69 7.84 9.43
N VAL A 414 -27.70 8.52 10.00
CA VAL A 414 -27.77 9.94 10.38
C VAL A 414 -26.71 10.65 9.54
N GLN A 415 -27.06 11.66 8.74
CA GLN A 415 -26.15 12.31 7.81
C GLN A 415 -26.36 13.83 7.78
N GLY A 416 -25.28 14.60 7.74
CA GLY A 416 -25.29 16.05 7.63
C GLY A 416 -23.94 16.59 7.17
N TYR A 417 -23.80 17.92 7.12
CA TYR A 417 -22.64 18.58 6.52
C TYR A 417 -22.21 19.81 7.35
N GLN A 418 -20.92 20.15 7.37
CA GLN A 418 -20.44 21.52 7.64
C GLN A 418 -20.14 22.18 6.31
N ILE A 419 -20.72 23.36 6.07
CA ILE A 419 -20.38 24.18 4.91
C ILE A 419 -19.02 24.84 5.12
N LEU A 420 -18.18 24.88 4.09
CA LEU A 420 -16.90 25.62 4.06
C LEU A 420 -16.87 26.70 2.97
N ASN A 421 -17.94 26.81 2.16
CA ASN A 421 -18.08 27.87 1.17
C ASN A 421 -19.50 28.48 1.20
N PRO A 422 -19.84 29.29 2.21
CA PRO A 422 -21.16 29.91 2.32
C PRO A 422 -21.52 30.77 1.10
N ALA A 423 -20.54 31.39 0.43
CA ALA A 423 -20.75 32.21 -0.75
C ALA A 423 -21.26 31.42 -1.96
N LEU A 424 -20.80 30.17 -2.14
CA LEU A 424 -21.34 29.25 -3.15
C LEU A 424 -22.76 28.80 -2.78
N PHE A 425 -22.96 28.36 -1.55
CA PHE A 425 -24.22 27.79 -1.11
C PHE A 425 -25.36 28.82 -0.92
N ALA A 426 -25.04 30.10 -0.72
CA ALA A 426 -25.98 31.20 -0.83
C ALA A 426 -26.59 31.36 -2.23
N ILE A 427 -25.96 30.79 -3.28
CA ILE A 427 -26.44 30.81 -4.66
C ILE A 427 -27.10 29.48 -5.05
N THR A 428 -26.55 28.34 -4.60
CA THR A 428 -27.06 27.00 -4.98
C THR A 428 -28.10 26.41 -4.02
N GLY A 429 -28.18 26.92 -2.80
CA GLY A 429 -28.84 26.26 -1.66
C GLY A 429 -27.94 25.20 -1.03
N GLU A 430 -27.87 25.16 0.31
CA GLU A 430 -27.13 24.14 1.07
C GLU A 430 -27.69 22.72 0.84
N PRO A 431 -26.90 21.65 1.04
CA PRO A 431 -27.38 20.27 1.02
C PRO A 431 -28.23 19.91 2.26
N TYR A 432 -29.41 19.34 2.03
CA TYR A 432 -30.28 18.79 3.08
C TYR A 432 -29.59 17.71 3.92
N GLN A 433 -29.77 17.79 5.24
CA GLN A 433 -29.39 16.76 6.20
C GLN A 433 -30.45 15.65 6.24
N ARG A 434 -30.06 14.43 6.63
CA ARG A 434 -30.95 13.25 6.76
C ARG A 434 -30.94 12.74 8.20
N LEU A 435 -31.97 13.10 8.98
CA LEU A 435 -31.96 13.02 10.45
C LEU A 435 -33.24 12.33 11.01
N PRO A 436 -33.41 11.01 10.91
CA PRO A 436 -32.54 10.03 10.24
C PRO A 436 -33.06 9.65 8.83
N GLN A 437 -32.32 8.78 8.14
CA GLN A 437 -32.78 7.97 7.02
C GLN A 437 -32.78 6.49 7.43
N LEU A 438 -33.85 5.77 7.12
CA LEU A 438 -33.98 4.33 7.24
C LEU A 438 -34.24 3.76 5.84
N LEU A 439 -33.37 2.89 5.34
CA LEU A 439 -33.55 2.17 4.07
C LEU A 439 -33.80 0.69 4.35
N PHE A 440 -34.66 0.08 3.53
CA PHE A 440 -34.90 -1.35 3.46
C PHE A 440 -34.89 -1.78 1.99
N ASN A 441 -34.19 -2.88 1.68
CA ASN A 441 -34.17 -3.46 0.34
C ASN A 441 -34.20 -4.99 0.45
N GLY A 442 -35.38 -5.56 0.22
CA GLY A 442 -35.62 -7.00 0.17
C GLY A 442 -35.71 -7.53 -1.26
N ALA A 443 -35.13 -8.69 -1.53
CA ALA A 443 -35.20 -9.40 -2.80
C ALA A 443 -35.28 -10.92 -2.54
N TRP A 444 -36.47 -11.48 -2.76
CA TRP A 444 -36.80 -12.88 -2.50
C TRP A 444 -37.15 -13.59 -3.82
N PRO A 445 -36.18 -14.28 -4.45
CA PRO A 445 -36.47 -15.13 -5.60
C PRO A 445 -37.25 -16.35 -5.13
N THR A 446 -38.43 -16.61 -5.72
CA THR A 446 -39.29 -17.74 -5.32
C THR A 446 -39.21 -18.90 -6.32
N SER A 447 -38.91 -20.09 -5.81
CA SER A 447 -38.91 -21.33 -6.60
C SER A 447 -40.30 -21.74 -7.08
N ALA A 448 -41.36 -21.26 -6.40
CA ALA A 448 -42.75 -21.47 -6.78
C ALA A 448 -43.18 -20.51 -7.90
N GLY A 449 -43.05 -20.95 -9.15
CA GLY A 449 -43.52 -20.21 -10.34
C GLY A 449 -42.49 -19.27 -10.97
N GLY A 450 -41.29 -19.14 -10.40
CA GLY A 450 -40.19 -18.35 -10.97
C GLY A 450 -40.37 -16.83 -10.85
N PHE A 451 -41.19 -16.37 -9.90
CA PHE A 451 -41.38 -14.95 -9.63
C PHE A 451 -40.33 -14.41 -8.66
N ASP A 452 -39.77 -13.25 -9.01
CA ASP A 452 -38.91 -12.45 -8.15
C ASP A 452 -39.74 -11.39 -7.43
N TYR A 453 -39.82 -11.45 -6.09
CA TYR A 453 -40.44 -10.38 -5.31
C TYR A 453 -39.36 -9.47 -4.74
N ARG A 454 -39.47 -8.16 -4.97
CA ARG A 454 -38.55 -7.18 -4.37
C ARG A 454 -39.33 -6.05 -3.70
N LEU A 455 -38.84 -5.57 -2.57
CA LEU A 455 -39.38 -4.43 -1.84
C LEU A 455 -38.27 -3.46 -1.49
N TYR A 456 -38.25 -2.32 -2.17
CA TYR A 456 -37.53 -1.14 -1.69
C TYR A 456 -38.44 -0.34 -0.76
N GLY A 457 -37.89 0.16 0.34
CA GLY A 457 -38.57 1.06 1.26
C GLY A 457 -37.60 2.08 1.84
N GLU A 458 -38.07 3.30 2.01
CA GLU A 458 -37.33 4.39 2.63
C GLU A 458 -38.25 5.18 3.56
N PHE A 459 -37.76 5.49 4.76
CA PHE A 459 -38.29 6.52 5.63
C PHE A 459 -37.17 7.51 5.93
N VAL A 460 -37.33 8.79 5.60
CA VAL A 460 -36.28 9.80 5.78
C VAL A 460 -36.86 11.13 6.24
N HIS A 461 -36.22 11.76 7.22
CA HIS A 461 -36.50 13.13 7.62
C HIS A 461 -35.40 14.06 7.07
N PHE A 462 -35.79 15.03 6.24
CA PHE A 462 -34.91 16.02 5.65
C PHE A 462 -34.99 17.32 6.45
N GLU A 463 -33.85 17.86 6.85
CA GLU A 463 -33.74 19.07 7.66
C GLU A 463 -32.66 20.02 7.10
N GLN A 464 -32.97 21.32 7.09
CA GLN A 464 -32.12 22.42 6.59
C GLN A 464 -32.68 23.77 7.08
N SER A 465 -31.83 24.77 7.30
CA SER A 465 -32.26 26.10 7.73
C SER A 465 -33.03 26.87 6.66
N ASP A 466 -34.03 27.67 7.09
CA ASP A 466 -34.78 28.66 6.31
C ASP A 466 -35.46 28.18 5.00
N VAL A 467 -35.66 26.86 4.86
CA VAL A 467 -36.33 26.23 3.71
C VAL A 467 -37.46 25.27 4.15
N VAL A 468 -38.13 24.65 3.16
CA VAL A 468 -39.09 23.56 3.38
C VAL A 468 -38.34 22.34 3.92
N THR A 469 -38.74 21.83 5.08
CA THR A 469 -38.21 20.59 5.67
C THR A 469 -39.30 19.53 5.79
N GLY A 470 -38.98 18.30 6.18
CA GLY A 470 -40.03 17.29 6.45
C GLY A 470 -39.66 15.84 6.21
N THR A 471 -40.63 14.97 6.46
CA THR A 471 -40.48 13.50 6.43
C THR A 471 -41.08 12.89 5.18
N ARG A 472 -40.33 12.03 4.49
CA ARG A 472 -40.73 11.22 3.33
C ARG A 472 -40.82 9.74 3.72
N LEU A 473 -41.89 9.09 3.27
CA LEU A 473 -42.01 7.62 3.17
C LEU A 473 -42.13 7.26 1.69
N ASP A 474 -41.22 6.43 1.18
CA ASP A 474 -41.27 5.86 -0.17
C ASP A 474 -41.30 4.34 -0.07
N LEU A 475 -42.26 3.69 -0.75
CA LEU A 475 -42.41 2.24 -0.79
C LEU A 475 -42.56 1.80 -2.25
N TRP A 476 -41.71 0.89 -2.68
CA TRP A 476 -41.69 0.37 -4.05
C TRP A 476 -41.62 -1.17 -4.06
N PRO A 477 -42.73 -1.86 -3.77
CA PRO A 477 -42.89 -3.27 -4.13
C PRO A 477 -42.85 -3.48 -5.66
N THR A 478 -42.18 -4.56 -6.07
CA THR A 478 -42.10 -5.03 -7.46
C THR A 478 -42.22 -6.56 -7.51
N VAL A 479 -42.80 -7.06 -8.61
CA VAL A 479 -42.80 -8.47 -8.99
C VAL A 479 -42.26 -8.61 -10.41
N GLY A 480 -41.22 -9.41 -10.56
CA GLY A 480 -40.62 -9.75 -11.84
C GLY A 480 -40.78 -11.23 -12.18
N TRP A 481 -40.65 -11.57 -13.46
CA TRP A 481 -40.48 -12.94 -13.94
C TRP A 481 -39.32 -12.97 -14.91
N THR A 482 -38.46 -13.98 -14.82
CA THR A 482 -37.27 -14.11 -15.69
C THR A 482 -37.37 -15.38 -16.52
N LEU A 483 -37.58 -15.23 -17.82
CA LEU A 483 -37.32 -16.27 -18.82
C LEU A 483 -35.91 -16.03 -19.39
N GLN A 484 -35.05 -17.04 -19.34
CA GLN A 484 -33.67 -16.93 -19.82
C GLN A 484 -33.20 -18.26 -20.39
N GLU A 485 -32.60 -18.19 -21.58
CA GLU A 485 -32.03 -19.30 -22.34
C GLU A 485 -30.57 -18.97 -22.70
N SER A 486 -29.84 -19.91 -23.30
CA SER A 486 -28.45 -19.68 -23.74
C SER A 486 -28.31 -18.60 -24.83
N TRP A 487 -29.37 -18.33 -25.57
CA TRP A 487 -29.40 -17.42 -26.74
C TRP A 487 -30.17 -16.11 -26.48
N GLY A 488 -30.70 -15.88 -25.28
CA GLY A 488 -31.46 -14.67 -24.98
C GLY A 488 -32.26 -14.68 -23.67
N TYR A 489 -32.93 -13.57 -23.38
CA TYR A 489 -33.76 -13.41 -22.18
C TYR A 489 -34.97 -12.50 -22.41
N LEU A 490 -35.99 -12.68 -21.56
CA LEU A 490 -37.21 -11.88 -21.48
C LEU A 490 -37.58 -11.69 -20.01
N LYS A 491 -37.60 -10.43 -19.55
CA LYS A 491 -37.74 -10.02 -18.15
C LYS A 491 -38.85 -8.96 -18.00
N PRO A 492 -40.13 -9.36 -17.99
CA PRO A 492 -41.21 -8.49 -17.55
C PRO A 492 -41.13 -8.21 -16.05
N GLU A 493 -41.37 -6.97 -15.65
CA GLU A 493 -41.54 -6.57 -14.26
C GLU A 493 -42.68 -5.55 -14.12
N ALA A 494 -43.49 -5.74 -13.07
CA ALA A 494 -44.51 -4.79 -12.65
C ALA A 494 -44.22 -4.33 -11.22
N GLY A 495 -44.26 -3.02 -11.00
CA GLY A 495 -44.05 -2.40 -9.70
C GLY A 495 -45.09 -1.33 -9.40
N PHE A 496 -45.20 -0.97 -8.13
CA PHE A 496 -46.04 0.13 -7.67
C PHE A 496 -45.24 0.96 -6.66
N ARG A 497 -45.06 2.25 -6.93
CA ARG A 497 -44.34 3.18 -6.07
C ARG A 497 -45.35 4.13 -5.40
N HIS A 498 -45.44 4.02 -4.08
CA HIS A 498 -46.18 4.92 -3.22
C HIS A 498 -45.20 5.84 -2.48
N THR A 499 -45.32 7.14 -2.66
CA THR A 499 -44.50 8.12 -1.96
C THR A 499 -45.40 9.11 -1.24
N ARG A 500 -45.17 9.36 0.06
CA ARG A 500 -45.94 10.29 0.88
C ARG A 500 -45.01 11.17 1.71
N TYR A 501 -45.40 12.42 1.89
CA TYR A 501 -44.66 13.41 2.66
C TYR A 501 -45.47 13.92 3.86
N GLN A 502 -44.75 14.46 4.84
CA GLN A 502 -45.21 15.35 5.90
C GLN A 502 -44.23 16.51 5.94
N LEU A 503 -44.61 17.65 5.34
CA LEU A 503 -43.77 18.82 5.13
C LEU A 503 -43.99 19.86 6.23
N ASN A 504 -42.96 20.68 6.47
CA ASN A 504 -42.92 21.85 7.32
C ASN A 504 -42.47 23.06 6.49
N ASN A 505 -42.79 24.29 6.93
CA ASN A 505 -42.36 25.55 6.30
C ASN A 505 -42.75 25.69 4.81
N ASN A 506 -43.80 24.99 4.37
CA ASN A 506 -44.22 24.95 2.98
C ASN A 506 -44.84 26.29 2.50
N ALA A 507 -44.80 26.55 1.19
CA ALA A 507 -45.35 27.79 0.65
C ALA A 507 -46.89 27.82 0.73
N PRO A 508 -47.52 28.99 1.03
CA PRO A 508 -48.97 29.08 1.15
C PRO A 508 -49.71 28.55 -0.08
N ASN A 509 -50.74 27.73 0.17
CA ASN A 509 -51.55 27.00 -0.81
C ASN A 509 -50.90 25.74 -1.42
N ILE A 510 -49.68 25.35 -1.03
CA ILE A 510 -49.16 23.99 -1.29
C ILE A 510 -49.57 23.08 -0.12
N PRO A 511 -50.11 21.87 -0.34
CA PRO A 511 -50.44 20.95 0.75
C PRO A 511 -49.20 20.47 1.50
N ASP A 512 -49.28 20.35 2.83
CA ASP A 512 -48.19 19.81 3.67
C ASP A 512 -48.08 18.27 3.62
N THR A 513 -49.09 17.58 3.10
CA THR A 513 -49.13 16.10 3.05
C THR A 513 -49.33 15.54 1.64
N PRO A 514 -48.52 15.94 0.64
CA PRO A 514 -48.66 15.42 -0.72
C PRO A 514 -48.33 13.92 -0.76
N SER A 515 -49.02 13.19 -1.63
CA SER A 515 -48.78 11.78 -1.91
C SER A 515 -48.80 11.51 -3.41
N ARG A 516 -48.14 10.43 -3.84
CA ARG A 516 -47.92 10.08 -5.24
C ARG A 516 -47.93 8.57 -5.43
N ASP A 517 -48.92 8.10 -6.18
CA ASP A 517 -49.14 6.69 -6.51
C ASP A 517 -48.90 6.43 -8.00
N ILE A 518 -47.87 5.64 -8.30
CA ILE A 518 -47.38 5.38 -9.67
C ILE A 518 -47.16 3.87 -9.88
N PRO A 519 -47.92 3.21 -10.77
CA PRO A 519 -47.52 1.92 -11.31
C PRO A 519 -46.35 2.09 -12.29
N VAL A 520 -45.40 1.17 -12.27
CA VAL A 520 -44.22 1.11 -13.14
C VAL A 520 -44.24 -0.23 -13.85
N LEU A 521 -44.24 -0.23 -15.18
CA LEU A 521 -44.17 -1.46 -15.98
C LEU A 521 -42.91 -1.41 -16.86
N SER A 522 -42.12 -2.46 -16.85
CA SER A 522 -40.96 -2.59 -17.73
C SER A 522 -40.84 -3.97 -18.35
N LEU A 523 -40.35 -4.03 -19.58
CA LEU A 523 -40.02 -5.27 -20.28
C LEU A 523 -38.59 -5.15 -20.83
N ASP A 524 -37.66 -5.89 -20.21
CA ASP A 524 -36.27 -5.99 -20.67
C ASP A 524 -36.07 -7.28 -21.46
N SER A 525 -35.45 -7.19 -22.63
CA SER A 525 -35.25 -8.33 -23.52
C SER A 525 -33.97 -8.20 -24.33
N GLY A 526 -33.32 -9.31 -24.62
CA GLY A 526 -32.12 -9.32 -25.44
C GLY A 526 -31.81 -10.69 -26.01
N LEU A 527 -31.01 -10.70 -27.08
CA LEU A 527 -30.49 -11.91 -27.71
C LEU A 527 -28.96 -11.95 -27.58
N LEU A 528 -28.40 -13.14 -27.70
CA LEU A 528 -26.98 -13.42 -27.62
C LEU A 528 -26.56 -14.15 -28.90
N PHE A 529 -25.73 -13.52 -29.72
CA PHE A 529 -25.17 -14.13 -30.93
C PHE A 529 -23.64 -14.15 -30.86
N ASP A 530 -23.05 -15.34 -30.90
CA ASP A 530 -21.60 -15.52 -30.86
C ASP A 530 -21.06 -15.94 -32.23
N ARG A 531 -19.85 -15.45 -32.56
CA ARG A 531 -19.06 -15.94 -33.70
C ARG A 531 -17.59 -16.02 -33.35
N SER A 532 -16.88 -17.01 -33.89
CA SER A 532 -15.42 -17.04 -33.84
C SER A 532 -14.83 -15.82 -34.56
N LEU A 533 -13.81 -15.22 -33.97
CA LEU A 533 -13.05 -14.10 -34.53
C LEU A 533 -11.58 -14.48 -34.63
N GLN A 534 -11.02 -14.30 -35.82
CA GLN A 534 -9.59 -14.26 -36.08
C GLN A 534 -9.31 -12.91 -36.73
N ALA A 535 -8.64 -12.01 -36.01
CA ALA A 535 -8.44 -10.63 -36.38
C ALA A 535 -7.09 -10.14 -35.85
N SER A 536 -6.00 -10.70 -36.39
CA SER A 536 -4.62 -10.42 -35.92
C SER A 536 -4.24 -8.93 -36.00
N TRP A 537 -4.94 -8.15 -36.83
CA TRP A 537 -4.78 -6.69 -36.92
C TRP A 537 -5.38 -5.92 -35.71
N LEU A 538 -6.20 -6.58 -34.89
CA LEU A 538 -6.67 -6.13 -33.57
C LEU A 538 -5.87 -6.79 -32.42
N GLY A 539 -4.84 -7.57 -32.71
CA GLY A 539 -4.14 -8.43 -31.75
C GLY A 539 -4.80 -9.81 -31.53
N VAL A 540 -6.05 -9.99 -31.97
CA VAL A 540 -6.85 -11.19 -31.73
C VAL A 540 -6.43 -12.33 -32.66
N THR A 541 -5.54 -13.20 -32.19
CA THR A 541 -5.12 -14.42 -32.90
C THR A 541 -6.28 -15.44 -33.01
N SER A 542 -6.98 -15.65 -31.90
CA SER A 542 -8.21 -16.44 -31.81
C SER A 542 -9.05 -15.97 -30.64
N GLY A 543 -10.33 -15.68 -30.90
CA GLY A 543 -11.29 -15.29 -29.86
C GLY A 543 -12.73 -15.43 -30.32
N THR A 544 -13.66 -14.90 -29.53
CA THR A 544 -15.10 -14.86 -29.83
C THR A 544 -15.56 -13.41 -29.88
N GLN A 545 -16.32 -13.05 -30.91
CA GLN A 545 -17.08 -11.80 -30.93
C GLN A 545 -18.54 -12.09 -30.57
N THR A 546 -19.05 -11.39 -29.55
CA THR A 546 -20.48 -11.39 -29.20
C THR A 546 -21.21 -10.26 -29.94
N LEU A 547 -22.50 -10.44 -30.20
CA LEU A 547 -23.41 -9.39 -30.65
C LEU A 547 -24.69 -9.49 -29.81
N GLU A 548 -24.98 -8.43 -29.07
CA GLU A 548 -25.97 -8.39 -27.98
C GLU A 548 -27.00 -7.29 -28.24
N PRO A 549 -27.98 -7.50 -29.15
CA PRO A 549 -29.09 -6.57 -29.31
C PRO A 549 -30.02 -6.64 -28.09
N ARG A 550 -30.40 -5.47 -27.55
CA ARG A 550 -31.27 -5.33 -26.38
C ARG A 550 -32.40 -4.35 -26.68
N LEU A 551 -33.62 -4.74 -26.30
CA LEU A 551 -34.82 -3.91 -26.34
C LEU A 551 -35.40 -3.80 -24.93
N PHE A 552 -35.58 -2.55 -24.48
CA PHE A 552 -36.13 -2.24 -23.16
C PHE A 552 -37.29 -1.27 -23.28
N TYR A 553 -38.50 -1.73 -22.94
CA TYR A 553 -39.70 -0.91 -22.90
C TYR A 553 -39.99 -0.49 -21.45
N LEU A 554 -40.32 0.78 -21.24
CA LEU A 554 -40.69 1.34 -19.94
C LEU A 554 -41.96 2.20 -20.06
N TYR A 555 -42.95 1.89 -19.22
CA TYR A 555 -44.18 2.65 -19.07
C TYR A 555 -44.38 3.10 -17.62
N VAL A 556 -44.50 4.42 -17.44
CA VAL A 556 -44.75 5.10 -16.16
C VAL A 556 -45.74 6.24 -16.45
N PRO A 557 -46.99 6.19 -15.96
CA PRO A 557 -48.00 7.18 -16.29
C PRO A 557 -47.71 8.53 -15.65
N TYR A 558 -48.07 9.61 -16.34
CA TYR A 558 -47.90 10.97 -15.83
C TYR A 558 -48.61 11.20 -14.48
N ARG A 559 -47.93 11.94 -13.60
CA ARG A 559 -48.46 12.55 -12.37
C ARG A 559 -47.89 13.96 -12.26
N ASN A 560 -48.74 14.92 -11.95
CA ASN A 560 -48.30 16.26 -11.56
C ASN A 560 -47.54 16.14 -10.22
N GLN A 561 -46.32 16.66 -10.17
CA GLN A 561 -45.41 16.59 -9.01
C GLN A 561 -44.94 17.99 -8.58
N ASN A 562 -45.56 19.07 -9.09
CA ASN A 562 -45.13 20.44 -8.88
C ASN A 562 -45.33 20.92 -7.42
N GLY A 563 -46.24 20.28 -6.68
CA GLY A 563 -46.47 20.52 -5.24
C GLY A 563 -45.63 19.64 -4.31
N ILE A 564 -44.58 18.98 -4.82
CA ILE A 564 -43.59 18.24 -4.02
C ILE A 564 -42.28 19.04 -4.10
N PRO A 565 -41.56 19.31 -2.99
CA PRO A 565 -40.25 19.96 -3.01
C PRO A 565 -39.17 19.07 -3.68
N LEU A 566 -37.90 19.48 -3.63
CA LEU A 566 -36.74 18.68 -4.02
C LEU A 566 -35.82 18.58 -2.81
N PHE A 567 -35.52 17.36 -2.38
CA PHE A 567 -34.61 17.07 -1.27
C PHE A 567 -33.35 16.33 -1.75
N ASP A 568 -33.52 15.28 -2.57
CA ASP A 568 -32.41 14.46 -3.08
C ASP A 568 -32.57 14.01 -4.55
N SER A 569 -33.53 14.60 -5.27
CA SER A 569 -33.76 14.32 -6.70
C SER A 569 -33.09 15.31 -7.63
N SER A 570 -31.85 14.99 -8.04
CA SER A 570 -31.17 15.57 -9.20
C SER A 570 -31.51 14.80 -10.49
N ARG A 571 -31.16 15.34 -11.66
CA ARG A 571 -31.26 14.61 -12.93
C ARG A 571 -30.01 13.74 -13.10
N MET A 572 -30.19 12.46 -13.41
CA MET A 572 -29.05 11.56 -13.71
C MET A 572 -28.39 11.93 -15.05
N ASP A 573 -27.07 11.81 -15.09
CA ASP A 573 -26.28 11.87 -16.32
C ASP A 573 -26.61 10.73 -17.29
N ARG A 574 -26.31 10.95 -18.57
CA ARG A 574 -26.68 10.05 -19.67
C ARG A 574 -25.50 9.16 -20.09
N ASP A 575 -25.17 8.20 -19.25
CA ASP A 575 -24.31 7.07 -19.61
C ASP A 575 -25.09 6.01 -20.45
N TYR A 576 -24.46 4.88 -20.75
CA TYR A 576 -25.12 3.77 -21.47
C TYR A 576 -26.19 3.06 -20.60
N ASP A 577 -25.95 2.94 -19.30
CA ASP A 577 -26.85 2.22 -18.38
C ASP A 577 -28.14 3.02 -18.08
N TRP A 578 -28.07 4.35 -18.15
CA TRP A 578 -29.18 5.31 -18.07
C TRP A 578 -30.31 4.95 -19.04
N LEU A 579 -29.97 4.44 -20.22
CA LEU A 579 -30.93 4.00 -21.25
C LEU A 579 -31.87 2.87 -20.77
N PHE A 580 -31.50 2.17 -19.70
CA PHE A 580 -32.22 1.02 -19.12
C PHE A 580 -32.72 1.28 -17.69
N ARG A 581 -32.57 2.52 -17.17
CA ARG A 581 -33.06 2.88 -15.82
C ARG A 581 -34.57 3.14 -15.84
N LYS A 582 -35.24 2.70 -14.77
CA LYS A 582 -36.70 2.89 -14.55
C LYS A 582 -37.08 4.31 -14.10
N ASN A 583 -36.11 5.16 -13.77
CA ASN A 583 -36.28 6.58 -13.48
C ASN A 583 -35.10 7.39 -14.05
N ARG A 584 -35.33 8.67 -14.38
CA ARG A 584 -34.36 9.61 -14.95
C ARG A 584 -33.78 10.60 -13.93
N PHE A 585 -34.11 10.41 -12.66
CA PHE A 585 -33.72 11.24 -11.52
C PHE A 585 -33.19 10.36 -10.37
N THR A 586 -32.33 10.93 -9.52
CA THR A 586 -31.95 10.33 -8.23
C THR A 586 -33.13 10.40 -7.24
N GLY A 587 -33.00 9.72 -6.10
CA GLY A 587 -33.94 9.89 -4.97
C GLY A 587 -35.38 9.42 -5.23
N ALA A 588 -36.32 10.09 -4.56
CA ALA A 588 -37.75 9.81 -4.70
C ALA A 588 -38.63 11.03 -5.01
N ASP A 589 -38.17 12.27 -4.84
CA ASP A 589 -39.00 13.47 -5.06
C ASP A 589 -39.50 13.61 -6.51
N ARG A 590 -38.75 13.08 -7.49
CA ARG A 590 -39.15 13.07 -8.89
C ARG A 590 -39.13 11.67 -9.49
N MET A 591 -40.31 11.20 -9.92
CA MET A 591 -40.46 10.05 -10.78
C MET A 591 -40.75 10.54 -12.21
N GLY A 592 -39.92 10.13 -13.16
CA GLY A 592 -40.10 10.44 -14.57
C GLY A 592 -41.27 9.66 -15.16
N ASP A 593 -42.19 10.37 -15.80
CA ASP A 593 -43.17 9.80 -16.73
C ASP A 593 -42.47 9.20 -17.96
N ALA A 594 -42.95 8.05 -18.42
CA ALA A 594 -42.30 7.29 -19.49
C ALA A 594 -43.34 6.53 -20.33
N ASN A 595 -43.11 6.52 -21.64
CA ASN A 595 -43.69 5.59 -22.59
C ASN A 595 -42.66 5.44 -23.71
N GLN A 596 -41.62 4.65 -23.44
CA GLN A 596 -40.38 4.66 -24.23
C GLN A 596 -39.92 3.24 -24.55
N LEU A 597 -39.37 3.07 -25.75
CA LEU A 597 -38.66 1.88 -26.20
C LEU A 597 -37.20 2.26 -26.45
N THR A 598 -36.32 1.81 -25.57
CA THR A 598 -34.87 1.83 -25.77
C THR A 598 -34.49 0.65 -26.67
N ALA A 599 -33.67 0.91 -27.68
CA ALA A 599 -32.99 -0.12 -28.47
C ALA A 599 -31.48 0.12 -28.43
N ALA A 600 -30.70 -0.93 -28.21
CA ALA A 600 -29.25 -0.87 -28.14
C ALA A 600 -28.60 -2.13 -28.73
N LEU A 601 -27.31 -2.05 -29.01
CA LEU A 601 -26.51 -3.11 -29.59
C LEU A 601 -25.11 -3.10 -28.98
N THR A 602 -24.83 -4.01 -28.04
CA THR A 602 -23.46 -4.22 -27.56
C THR A 602 -22.75 -5.20 -28.50
N THR A 603 -21.44 -5.05 -28.66
CA THR A 603 -20.59 -6.12 -29.19
C THR A 603 -19.33 -6.18 -28.34
N ARG A 604 -18.93 -7.39 -27.94
CA ARG A 604 -17.69 -7.63 -27.20
C ARG A 604 -16.76 -8.45 -28.07
N VAL A 605 -15.47 -8.25 -27.88
CA VAL A 605 -14.44 -9.16 -28.36
C VAL A 605 -13.80 -9.77 -27.12
N ILE A 606 -13.77 -11.09 -27.08
CA ILE A 606 -13.27 -11.89 -25.97
C ILE A 606 -12.12 -12.73 -26.54
N ASP A 607 -10.90 -12.44 -26.11
CA ASP A 607 -9.73 -13.21 -26.51
C ASP A 607 -9.80 -14.65 -25.96
N GLY A 608 -9.35 -15.61 -26.77
CA GLY A 608 -9.16 -16.98 -26.33
C GLY A 608 -7.86 -17.17 -25.53
N PRO A 609 -7.73 -18.29 -24.82
CA PRO A 609 -6.47 -18.72 -24.18
C PRO A 609 -5.40 -19.15 -25.20
#